data_AF-A0A359G1W4-F1
#
_entry.id   AF-A0A359G1W4-F1
#
_cell.length_a   1.000
_cell.length_b   1.000
_cell.length_c   1.000
_cell.angle_alpha   90.00
_cell.angle_beta   90.00
_cell.angle_gamma   90.00
#
_symmetry.space_group_name_H-M   'P 1'
#
loop_
_entity.id
_entity.type
_entity.pdbx_description
1 polymer ?
#
loop_
_entity_poly.entity_id
_entity_poly.type
_entity_poly.pdbx_seq_one_letter_code
_entity_poly.pdbx_strand_id
1 'polypeptide(L)'
;SDGIKVYGGFAGTETELSQRDWLTNLTVLSGDIGLISDFSDNSYKVLSVLGSAENTIDKLLIDGLVIEGGNSNSNGGGMSIEYASPVIVNTRFSNNRAASQGGAV
;
A
#
# COMPACT_ATOMS: atom_id res chain seq x y z
N SER A 1 -2.42 23.20 -2.67
CA SER A 1 -1.89 22.00 -3.34
C SER A 1 -2.92 20.89 -3.26
N ASP A 2 -3.01 20.06 -4.30
CA ASP A 2 -4.06 19.03 -4.46
C ASP A 2 -3.72 17.69 -3.78
N GLY A 3 -2.71 17.67 -2.91
CA GLY A 3 -2.24 16.48 -2.22
C GLY A 3 -1.41 15.54 -3.09
N ILE A 4 -1.09 14.37 -2.54
CA ILE A 4 -0.44 13.26 -3.23
C ILE A 4 -1.52 12.25 -3.61
N LYS A 5 -1.44 11.72 -4.84
CA LYS A 5 -2.38 10.72 -5.35
C LYS A 5 -1.58 9.58 -5.95
N VAL A 6 -1.86 8.36 -5.52
CA VAL A 6 -1.24 7.13 -6.01
C VAL A 6 -2.32 6.26 -6.63
N TYR A 7 -2.14 5.89 -7.89
CA TYR A 7 -3.11 5.16 -8.67
C TYR A 7 -2.51 3.86 -9.22
N GLY A 8 -3.24 2.75 -9.08
CA GLY A 8 -3.03 1.53 -9.84
C GLY A 8 -4.15 1.28 -10.85
N GLY A 9 -4.02 0.23 -11.65
CA GLY A 9 -5.04 -0.17 -12.63
C GLY A 9 -4.73 0.17 -14.09
N PHE A 10 -3.49 0.51 -14.43
CA PHE A 10 -3.11 0.88 -15.80
C PHE A 10 -2.58 -0.32 -16.59
N ALA A 11 -3.01 -0.46 -17.85
CA ALA A 11 -2.43 -1.34 -18.85
C ALA A 11 -1.19 -0.72 -19.53
N GLY A 12 -0.98 0.59 -19.38
CA GLY A 12 0.16 1.33 -19.93
C GLY A 12 -0.11 2.01 -21.27
N THR A 13 -1.36 1.99 -21.73
CA THR A 13 -1.81 2.64 -22.99
C THR A 13 -2.85 3.73 -22.76
N GLU A 14 -3.26 3.94 -21.51
CA GLU A 14 -4.21 4.98 -21.14
C GLU A 14 -3.63 6.38 -21.39
N THR A 15 -4.48 7.27 -21.87
CA THR A 15 -4.21 8.71 -21.97
C THR A 15 -4.94 9.51 -20.90
N GLU A 16 -5.91 8.88 -20.20
CA GLU A 16 -6.75 9.52 -19.18
C GLU A 16 -6.91 8.64 -17.94
N LEU A 17 -7.01 9.26 -16.76
CA LEU A 17 -7.12 8.54 -15.48
C LEU A 17 -8.36 7.65 -15.38
N SER A 18 -9.45 8.00 -16.05
CA SER A 18 -10.71 7.24 -16.04
C SER A 18 -10.68 5.96 -16.86
N GLN A 19 -9.64 5.75 -17.68
CA GLN A 19 -9.49 4.56 -18.53
C GLN A 19 -8.90 3.36 -17.77
N ARG A 20 -8.42 3.57 -16.53
CA ARG A 20 -7.90 2.51 -15.68
C ARG A 20 -8.95 1.45 -15.39
N ASP A 21 -8.50 0.22 -15.30
CA ASP A 21 -9.26 -0.91 -14.77
C ASP A 21 -8.46 -1.56 -13.64
N TRP A 22 -8.74 -1.13 -12.40
CA TRP A 22 -8.06 -1.62 -11.20
C TRP A 22 -8.49 -3.05 -10.79
N LEU A 23 -9.52 -3.61 -11.42
CA LEU A 23 -9.93 -5.00 -11.21
C LEU A 23 -9.11 -5.95 -12.11
N THR A 24 -8.85 -5.54 -13.35
CA THR A 24 -8.15 -6.37 -14.34
C THR A 24 -6.65 -6.11 -14.38
N ASN A 25 -6.22 -4.84 -14.37
CA ASN A 25 -4.82 -4.42 -14.54
C ASN A 25 -4.16 -4.17 -13.18
N LEU A 26 -4.04 -5.22 -12.38
CA LEU A 26 -3.55 -5.11 -10.99
C LEU A 26 -2.18 -4.45 -10.90
N THR A 27 -2.05 -3.46 -10.03
CA THR A 27 -0.76 -2.90 -9.61
C THR A 27 -0.42 -3.44 -8.23
N VAL A 28 0.52 -4.38 -8.18
CA VAL A 28 0.89 -5.10 -6.95
C VAL A 28 2.17 -4.51 -6.36
N LEU A 29 2.07 -4.03 -5.13
CA LEU A 29 3.22 -3.77 -4.27
C LEU A 29 3.40 -5.01 -3.37
N SER A 30 4.45 -5.78 -3.64
CA SER A 30 4.75 -7.01 -2.90
C SER A 30 5.94 -6.81 -1.96
N GLY A 31 5.76 -7.28 -0.73
CA GLY A 31 6.82 -7.45 0.25
C GLY A 31 7.51 -8.81 0.19
N ASP A 32 7.02 -9.77 -0.61
CA ASP A 32 7.69 -11.05 -0.87
C ASP A 32 8.97 -10.80 -1.69
N ILE A 33 10.05 -10.54 -0.96
CA ILE A 33 11.36 -10.19 -1.51
C ILE A 33 12.31 -11.35 -1.22
N GLY A 34 13.09 -11.76 -2.22
CA GLY A 34 14.01 -12.89 -2.07
C GLY A 34 13.34 -14.21 -2.48
N LEU A 35 13.17 -15.13 -1.53
CA LEU A 35 12.62 -16.45 -1.78
C LEU A 35 11.09 -16.39 -1.85
N ILE A 36 10.55 -16.66 -3.04
CA ILE A 36 9.11 -16.70 -3.28
C ILE A 36 8.40 -17.56 -2.22
N SER A 37 7.40 -16.98 -1.58
CA SER A 37 6.57 -17.59 -0.53
C SER A 37 7.30 -17.94 0.77
N ASP A 38 8.55 -17.50 0.95
CA ASP A 38 9.21 -17.48 2.25
C ASP A 38 8.88 -16.14 2.93
N PHE A 39 8.22 -16.19 4.07
CA PHE A 39 7.87 -14.96 4.79
C PHE A 39 9.02 -14.43 5.65
N SER A 40 10.11 -15.20 5.81
CA SER A 40 11.21 -14.85 6.71
C SER A 40 12.11 -13.73 6.16
N ASP A 41 12.12 -13.52 4.85
CA ASP A 41 12.83 -12.43 4.16
C ASP A 41 11.90 -11.33 3.64
N ASN A 42 10.57 -11.49 3.78
CA ASN A 42 9.60 -10.46 3.43
C ASN A 42 9.93 -9.07 4.02
N SER A 43 9.60 -8.05 3.25
CA SER A 43 9.67 -6.65 3.67
C SER A 43 8.90 -6.42 4.97
N TYR A 44 9.52 -5.69 5.90
CA TYR A 44 8.91 -5.40 7.20
C TYR A 44 7.62 -4.55 7.07
N LYS A 45 7.61 -3.60 6.13
CA LYS A 45 6.46 -2.83 5.65
C LYS A 45 6.49 -2.79 4.13
N VAL A 46 5.35 -2.95 3.47
CA VAL A 46 5.26 -2.72 2.02
C VAL A 46 5.12 -1.22 1.72
N LEU A 47 4.29 -0.52 2.50
CA LEU A 47 4.08 0.92 2.34
C LEU A 47 4.16 1.65 3.70
N SER A 48 4.86 2.78 3.73
CA SER A 48 4.94 3.63 4.92
C SER A 48 4.52 5.05 4.56
N VAL A 49 3.50 5.57 5.25
CA VAL A 49 3.05 6.96 5.17
C VAL A 49 3.51 7.67 6.45
N LEU A 50 4.56 8.47 6.33
CA LEU A 50 5.27 9.05 7.47
C LEU A 50 5.13 10.59 7.46
N GLY A 51 4.19 11.10 8.24
CA GLY A 51 4.12 12.51 8.60
C GLY A 51 4.88 12.82 9.89
N SER A 52 4.71 14.04 10.40
CA SER A 52 5.14 14.41 11.75
C SER A 52 4.11 15.33 12.42
N ALA A 53 4.25 15.58 13.73
CA ALA A 53 3.39 16.52 14.45
C ALA A 53 3.39 17.94 13.83
N GLU A 54 4.51 18.36 13.24
CA GLU A 54 4.66 19.66 12.58
C GLU A 54 4.24 19.64 11.10
N ASN A 55 4.21 18.46 10.49
CA ASN A 55 3.89 18.29 9.06
C ASN A 55 3.08 17.01 8.83
N THR A 56 1.80 17.07 9.17
CA THR A 56 0.85 15.97 8.99
C THR A 56 0.51 15.76 7.51
N ILE A 57 0.23 14.52 7.10
CA ILE A 57 -0.21 14.20 5.73
C ILE A 57 -1.72 13.98 5.72
N ASP A 58 -2.48 15.03 5.38
CA ASP A 58 -3.94 15.04 5.39
C ASP A 58 -4.57 14.85 3.99
N LYS A 59 -3.76 14.96 2.93
CA LYS A 59 -4.19 14.87 1.53
C LYS A 59 -3.41 13.82 0.76
N LEU A 60 -3.60 12.56 1.14
CA LEU A 60 -3.09 11.39 0.40
C LEU A 60 -4.27 10.53 -0.08
N LEU A 61 -4.32 10.25 -1.37
CA LEU A 61 -5.21 9.27 -1.97
C LEU A 61 -4.40 8.05 -2.42
N ILE A 62 -4.85 6.85 -2.02
CA ILE A 62 -4.38 5.57 -2.53
C ILE A 62 -5.57 4.87 -3.19
N ASP A 63 -5.49 4.64 -4.50
CA ASP A 63 -6.61 4.11 -5.29
C ASP A 63 -6.15 3.00 -6.26
N GLY A 64 -6.71 1.80 -6.12
CA GLY A 64 -6.50 0.73 -7.09
C GLY A 64 -5.22 -0.08 -6.93
N LEU A 65 -4.64 -0.16 -5.73
CA LEU A 65 -3.44 -0.97 -5.47
C LEU A 65 -3.78 -2.34 -4.87
N VAL A 66 -2.87 -3.30 -5.04
CA VAL A 66 -2.77 -4.48 -4.19
C VAL A 66 -1.51 -4.34 -3.34
N ILE A 67 -1.65 -4.40 -2.02
CA ILE A 67 -0.54 -4.31 -1.06
C ILE A 67 -0.43 -5.66 -0.35
N GLU A 68 0.65 -6.38 -0.58
CA GLU A 68 0.77 -7.75 -0.07
C GLU A 68 2.16 -8.18 0.36
N GLY A 69 2.23 -9.26 1.15
CA GLY A 69 3.50 -9.88 1.53
C GLY A 69 4.29 -9.10 2.57
N GLY A 70 3.75 -8.09 3.25
CA GLY A 70 4.44 -7.46 4.38
C GLY A 70 4.54 -8.39 5.60
N ASN A 71 5.66 -8.37 6.33
CA ASN A 71 5.86 -9.19 7.54
C ASN A 71 6.46 -8.38 8.69
N SER A 72 5.60 -7.70 9.46
CA SER A 72 6.03 -6.89 10.59
C SER A 72 6.12 -7.69 11.90
N ASN A 73 7.08 -7.37 12.76
CA ASN A 73 7.11 -7.85 14.16
C ASN A 73 6.20 -7.05 15.10
N SER A 74 5.56 -5.98 14.61
CA SER A 74 4.65 -5.12 15.37
C SER A 74 3.26 -5.14 14.72
N ASN A 75 2.78 -4.03 14.15
CA ASN A 75 1.45 -3.87 13.55
C ASN A 75 1.54 -3.36 12.12
N GLY A 76 0.64 -3.72 11.20
CA GLY A 76 0.54 -3.09 9.88
C GLY A 76 1.63 -3.53 8.92
N GLY A 77 1.77 -4.84 8.67
CA GLY A 77 2.75 -5.37 7.71
C GLY A 77 2.55 -4.84 6.30
N GLY A 78 1.31 -4.70 5.85
CA GLY A 78 0.98 -4.13 4.54
C GLY A 78 1.30 -2.65 4.48
N MET A 79 0.73 -1.87 5.39
CA MET A 79 0.93 -0.42 5.44
C MET A 79 1.10 0.07 6.87
N SER A 80 1.95 1.08 7.06
CA SER A 80 2.06 1.82 8.31
C SER A 80 1.68 3.29 8.08
N ILE A 81 0.86 3.85 8.96
CA ILE A 81 0.41 5.25 8.90
C ILE A 81 0.84 5.96 10.18
N GLU A 82 1.60 7.05 10.03
CA GLU A 82 2.03 7.90 11.15
C GLU A 82 1.76 9.38 10.82
N TYR A 83 1.11 10.12 11.72
CA TYR A 83 0.71 11.53 11.52
C TYR A 83 0.06 11.81 10.16
N ALA A 84 -0.80 10.89 9.72
CA ALA A 84 -1.41 10.94 8.39
C ALA A 84 -2.84 10.39 8.40
N SER A 85 -3.64 10.83 7.43
CA SER A 85 -5.03 10.41 7.25
C SER A 85 -5.32 10.16 5.76
N PRO A 86 -4.76 9.09 5.17
CA PRO A 86 -5.00 8.78 3.76
C PRO A 86 -6.44 8.35 3.50
N VAL A 87 -6.94 8.69 2.33
CA VAL A 87 -8.14 8.05 1.74
C VAL A 87 -7.67 6.85 0.95
N ILE A 88 -8.11 5.66 1.34
CA ILE A 88 -7.77 4.39 0.70
C ILE A 88 -9.03 3.85 0.06
N VAL A 89 -9.04 3.73 -1.27
CA VAL A 89 -10.19 3.25 -2.04
C VAL A 89 -9.73 2.20 -3.05
N ASN A 90 -10.62 1.27 -3.40
CA ASN A 90 -10.36 0.22 -4.40
C ASN A 90 -9.03 -0.53 -4.19
N THR A 91 -8.54 -0.58 -2.96
CA THR A 91 -7.23 -1.11 -2.62
C THR A 91 -7.40 -2.38 -1.81
N ARG A 92 -6.66 -3.42 -2.18
CA ARG A 92 -6.70 -4.73 -1.53
C ARG A 92 -5.45 -4.94 -0.70
N PHE A 93 -5.64 -5.42 0.53
CA PHE A 93 -4.56 -5.94 1.37
C PHE A 93 -4.64 -7.47 1.39
N SER A 94 -3.58 -8.16 0.98
CA SER A 94 -3.51 -9.64 0.97
C SER A 94 -2.22 -10.13 1.60
N ASN A 95 -2.25 -11.30 2.24
CA ASN A 95 -1.05 -12.02 2.69
C ASN A 95 -0.07 -11.21 3.57
N ASN A 96 -0.54 -10.14 4.21
CA ASN A 96 0.27 -9.33 5.12
C ASN A 96 0.19 -9.90 6.54
N ARG A 97 1.32 -9.87 7.25
CA ARG A 97 1.51 -10.44 8.59
C ARG A 97 2.04 -9.39 9.55
N ALA A 98 1.63 -9.54 10.80
CA ALA A 98 2.07 -8.71 11.91
C ALA A 98 2.06 -9.57 13.19
N ALA A 99 3.10 -9.49 14.02
CA ALA A 99 3.17 -10.32 15.23
C ALA A 99 2.28 -9.82 16.37
N SER A 100 1.93 -8.53 16.41
CA SER A 100 1.14 -7.93 17.48
C SER A 100 -0.33 -7.74 17.08
N GLN A 101 -0.66 -6.82 16.16
CA GLN A 101 -2.03 -6.54 15.73
C GLN A 101 -2.08 -6.21 14.24
N GLY A 102 -3.07 -6.75 13.53
CA GLY A 102 -3.41 -6.35 12.16
C GLY A 102 -2.29 -6.54 11.14
N GLY A 103 -2.41 -7.54 10.25
CA GLY A 103 -1.46 -7.70 9.15
C GLY A 103 -1.50 -6.54 8.14
N ALA A 104 -2.66 -5.92 7.94
CA ALA A 104 -2.92 -5.03 6.81
C ALA A 104 -2.44 -3.58 6.99
N VAL A 105 -2.92 -2.87 8.03
CA VAL A 105 -2.64 -1.45 8.31
C VAL A 105 -2.37 -1.27 9.80
#